data_AF-A0A7S1WHZ5-F1
#
_entry.id   AF-A0A7S1WHZ5-F1
#
_cell.length_a   1.000
_cell.length_b   1.000
_cell.length_c   1.000
_cell.angle_alpha   90.00
_cell.angle_beta   90.00
_cell.angle_gamma   90.00
#
_symmetry.space_group_name_H-M   'P 1'
#
loop_
_entity.id
_entity.type
_entity.pdbx_description
1 polymer ?
#
loop_
_entity_poly.entity_id
_entity_poly.type
_entity_poly.pdbx_seq_one_letter_code
_entity_poly.pdbx_strand_id
1 'polypeptide(L)'
;PAAAAKCPGPVSIAGLGVAQVVPTGWGSPKGPAAFETTAGHLVPHMGARAYMAEACSAGAYNHSEYLALNLLGRTLSFTADLKGAGCGCNAAVYLVNMRQNRQVSTCNDYYCDANK
;
A
#
# COMPACT_ATOMS: atom_id res chain seq x y z
N PRO A 1 9.63 -21.93 6.46
CA PRO A 1 8.56 -21.25 7.22
C PRO A 1 8.11 -19.95 6.52
N ALA A 2 6.83 -19.81 6.20
CA ALA A 2 6.30 -18.54 5.72
C ALA A 2 6.48 -17.48 6.81
N ALA A 3 6.99 -16.30 6.45
CA ALA A 3 7.11 -15.20 7.40
C ALA A 3 5.73 -14.86 8.00
N ALA A 4 5.66 -14.66 9.31
CA ALA A 4 4.42 -14.26 9.97
C ALA A 4 3.89 -12.95 9.38
N ALA A 5 2.58 -12.88 9.13
CA ALA A 5 1.98 -11.68 8.59
C ALA A 5 2.20 -10.50 9.55
N LYS A 6 2.69 -9.38 9.01
CA LYS A 6 3.04 -8.19 9.78
C LYS A 6 2.72 -6.93 8.99
N CYS A 7 2.20 -5.92 9.70
CA CYS A 7 2.06 -4.56 9.19
C CYS A 7 3.45 -3.86 9.19
N PRO A 8 3.90 -3.25 8.08
CA PRO A 8 5.18 -2.56 7.97
C PRO A 8 5.38 -1.44 9.00
N GLY A 9 4.27 -0.82 9.41
CA GLY A 9 4.26 0.28 10.38
C GLY A 9 3.64 1.54 9.78
N PRO A 10 3.31 2.52 10.63
CA PRO A 10 2.58 3.70 10.24
C PRO A 10 3.47 4.75 9.55
N VAL A 11 2.82 5.65 8.81
CA VAL A 11 3.41 6.85 8.22
C VAL A 11 2.57 8.08 8.55
N SER A 12 3.21 9.21 8.85
CA SER A 12 2.52 10.47 9.07
C SER A 12 2.27 11.20 7.76
N ILE A 13 1.03 11.64 7.53
CA ILE A 13 0.61 12.40 6.36
C ILE A 13 0.12 13.77 6.83
N ALA A 14 0.81 14.82 6.37
CA ALA A 14 0.45 16.19 6.71
C ALA A 14 -1.00 16.50 6.31
N GLY A 15 -1.77 17.07 7.24
CA GLY A 15 -3.19 17.39 7.04
C GLY A 15 -4.17 16.21 7.16
N LEU A 16 -3.69 14.97 7.33
CA LEU A 16 -4.53 13.78 7.54
C LEU A 16 -4.27 13.08 8.87
N GLY A 17 -3.03 13.12 9.38
CA GLY A 17 -2.62 12.44 10.60
C GLY A 17 -1.81 11.17 10.31
N VAL A 18 -1.98 10.13 11.12
CA VAL A 18 -1.23 8.87 10.98
C VAL A 18 -2.02 7.88 10.12
N ALA A 19 -1.39 7.35 9.09
CA ALA A 19 -1.90 6.26 8.27
C ALA A 19 -1.13 4.97 8.56
N GLN A 20 -1.82 3.84 8.53
CA GLN A 20 -1.22 2.52 8.48
C GLN A 20 -0.83 2.16 7.05
N VAL A 21 0.12 1.22 6.94
CA VAL A 21 0.53 0.64 5.66
C VAL A 21 0.14 -0.84 5.65
N VAL A 22 -0.51 -1.27 4.58
CA VAL A 22 -0.98 -2.65 4.38
C VAL A 22 -0.26 -3.24 3.17
N PRO A 23 0.68 -4.19 3.32
CA PRO A 23 1.44 -4.77 2.23
C PRO A 23 0.66 -5.89 1.54
N THR A 24 0.86 -6.10 0.24
CA THR A 24 0.28 -7.23 -0.50
C THR A 24 1.04 -8.53 -0.27
N GLY A 25 0.39 -9.67 -0.51
CA GLY A 25 1.03 -10.98 -0.57
C GLY A 25 0.96 -11.81 0.72
N TRP A 26 0.15 -11.41 1.70
CA TRP A 26 -0.24 -12.32 2.78
C TRP A 26 -0.99 -13.53 2.20
N GLY A 27 -0.70 -14.72 2.73
CA GLY A 27 -1.26 -15.98 2.22
C GLY A 27 -0.70 -16.46 0.87
N SER A 28 0.20 -15.70 0.22
CA SER A 28 0.92 -16.17 -0.97
C SER A 28 1.94 -17.27 -0.60
N PRO A 29 2.11 -18.34 -1.41
CA PRO A 29 3.17 -19.33 -1.19
C PRO A 29 4.58 -18.75 -1.17
N LYS A 30 4.80 -17.65 -1.91
CA LYS A 30 6.08 -16.92 -1.95
C LYS A 30 6.20 -15.86 -0.84
N GLY A 31 5.12 -15.61 -0.10
CA GLY A 31 5.01 -14.53 0.86
C GLY A 31 4.90 -13.14 0.20
N PRO A 32 4.79 -12.08 1.02
CA PRO A 32 4.80 -10.71 0.55
C PRO A 32 6.19 -10.31 0.04
N ALA A 33 6.25 -9.58 -1.07
CA ALA A 33 7.47 -8.86 -1.44
C ALA A 33 7.75 -7.77 -0.40
N ALA A 34 9.03 -7.53 -0.12
CA ALA A 34 9.44 -6.65 0.98
C ALA A 34 8.94 -5.20 0.78
N PHE A 35 8.30 -4.67 1.81
CA PHE A 35 7.90 -3.27 1.89
C PHE A 35 8.15 -2.80 3.31
N GLU A 36 8.94 -1.75 3.46
CA GLU A 36 9.38 -1.26 4.76
C GLU A 36 8.90 0.17 4.99
N THR A 37 8.59 0.47 6.25
CA THR A 37 8.41 1.85 6.71
C THR A 37 9.57 2.18 7.63
N THR A 38 10.46 3.09 7.22
CA THR A 38 11.67 3.44 7.98
C THR A 38 11.79 4.95 8.13
N ALA A 39 11.90 5.44 9.37
CA ALA A 39 12.00 6.87 9.69
C ALA A 39 10.94 7.76 8.98
N GLY A 40 9.71 7.24 8.79
CA GLY A 40 8.63 7.95 8.10
C GLY A 40 8.68 7.88 6.57
N HIS A 41 9.64 7.16 6.00
CA HIS A 41 9.73 6.88 4.57
C HIS A 41 9.10 5.54 4.23
N LEU A 42 8.49 5.47 3.05
CA LEU A 42 7.99 4.25 2.45
C LEU A 42 9.05 3.69 1.51
N VAL A 43 9.48 2.45 1.73
CA VAL A 43 10.57 1.80 0.99
C VAL A 43 10.02 0.53 0.32
N PRO A 44 9.48 0.64 -0.90
CA PRO A 44 9.09 -0.52 -1.68
C PRO A 44 10.32 -1.21 -2.29
N HIS A 45 10.41 -2.53 -2.16
CA HIS A 45 11.35 -3.34 -2.93
C HIS A 45 10.70 -3.88 -4.22
N MET A 46 11.51 -4.46 -5.12
CA MET A 46 11.01 -4.97 -6.40
C MET A 46 9.85 -5.96 -6.22
N GLY A 47 8.77 -5.72 -6.97
CA GLY A 47 7.54 -6.52 -6.90
C GLY A 47 6.62 -6.20 -5.72
N ALA A 48 7.02 -5.30 -4.82
CA ALA A 48 6.19 -4.91 -3.69
C ALA A 48 5.08 -3.95 -4.09
N ARG A 49 3.95 -4.08 -3.40
CA ARG A 49 2.82 -3.17 -3.42
C ARG A 49 2.30 -3.03 -2.00
N ALA A 50 1.86 -1.83 -1.64
CA ALA A 50 1.21 -1.58 -0.37
C ALA A 50 0.15 -0.49 -0.51
N TYR A 51 -0.77 -0.47 0.44
CA TYR A 51 -1.90 0.45 0.50
C TYR A 51 -1.84 1.27 1.78
N MET A 52 -2.25 2.53 1.71
CA MET A 52 -2.43 3.36 2.90
C MET A 52 -3.83 3.11 3.49
N ALA A 53 -3.91 2.97 4.81
CA ALA A 53 -5.12 2.56 5.52
C ALA A 53 -5.30 3.29 6.87
N GLU A 54 -6.52 3.32 7.39
CA GLU A 54 -6.84 3.77 8.75
C GLU A 54 -6.43 2.72 9.79
N ALA A 55 -6.48 1.44 9.41
CA ALA A 55 -6.09 0.29 10.23
C ALA A 55 -5.32 -0.74 9.40
N CYS A 56 -4.60 -1.64 10.09
CA CYS A 56 -3.94 -2.76 9.45
C CYS A 56 -4.14 -4.02 10.29
N SER A 57 -5.01 -4.91 9.80
CA SER A 57 -5.24 -6.23 10.38
C SER A 57 -4.26 -7.26 9.80
N ALA A 58 -3.10 -7.44 10.44
CA ALA A 58 -2.02 -8.29 9.92
C ALA A 58 -2.52 -9.68 9.48
N GLY A 59 -2.35 -10.00 8.20
CA GLY A 59 -2.74 -11.29 7.61
C GLY A 59 -4.13 -11.32 6.98
N ALA A 60 -4.92 -10.25 7.12
CA ALA A 60 -6.24 -10.12 6.52
C ALA A 60 -6.38 -8.79 5.77
N TYR A 61 -6.98 -8.84 4.59
CA TYR A 61 -7.34 -7.63 3.86
C TYR A 61 -8.79 -7.27 4.14
N ASN A 62 -9.04 -5.99 4.43
CA ASN A 62 -10.39 -5.46 4.60
C ASN A 62 -10.50 -4.12 3.86
N HIS A 63 -11.37 -4.06 2.85
CA HIS A 63 -11.54 -2.88 2.04
C HIS A 63 -11.92 -1.64 2.86
N SER A 64 -12.69 -1.81 3.95
CA SER A 64 -13.14 -0.67 4.77
C SER A 64 -12.00 -0.01 5.56
N GLU A 65 -10.85 -0.69 5.70
CA GLU A 65 -9.68 -0.15 6.39
C GLU A 65 -8.90 0.83 5.50
N TYR A 66 -8.98 0.74 4.17
CA TYR A 66 -8.20 1.62 3.28
C TYR A 66 -8.59 3.09 3.41
N LEU A 67 -7.62 3.99 3.23
CA LEU A 67 -7.88 5.43 3.22
C LEU A 67 -8.82 5.79 2.06
N ALA A 68 -9.85 6.57 2.36
CA ALA A 68 -10.67 7.24 1.34
C ALA A 68 -10.39 8.73 1.39
N LEU A 69 -9.46 9.17 0.54
CA LEU A 69 -9.08 10.57 0.45
C LEU A 69 -10.08 11.34 -0.41
N ASN A 70 -10.76 12.32 0.18
CA ASN A 70 -11.47 13.32 -0.60
C ASN A 70 -10.52 14.45 -0.99
N LEU A 71 -10.02 14.41 -2.23
CA LEU A 71 -9.04 15.36 -2.75
C LEU A 71 -9.66 16.53 -3.54
N LEU A 72 -10.98 16.63 -3.65
CA LEU A 72 -11.62 17.73 -4.37
C LEU A 72 -11.24 19.07 -3.71
N GLY A 73 -10.58 19.96 -4.47
CA GLY A 73 -10.07 21.24 -3.96
C GLY A 73 -8.89 21.12 -2.98
N ARG A 74 -8.21 19.96 -2.93
CA ARG A 74 -7.04 19.72 -2.06
C ARG A 74 -5.85 19.25 -2.89
N THR A 75 -4.67 19.28 -2.28
CA THR A 75 -3.41 18.83 -2.89
C THR A 75 -2.83 17.67 -2.12
N LEU A 76 -2.48 16.60 -2.83
CA LEU A 76 -1.60 15.54 -2.33
C LEU A 76 -0.19 15.81 -2.84
N SER A 77 0.77 15.96 -1.92
CA SER A 77 2.18 16.20 -2.22
C SER A 77 3.04 15.09 -1.64
N PHE A 78 4.06 14.68 -2.38
CA PHE A 78 5.06 13.71 -1.93
C PHE A 78 6.41 13.97 -2.59
N THR A 79 7.47 13.43 -1.99
CA THR A 79 8.83 13.43 -2.54
C THR A 79 9.25 11.98 -2.75
N ALA A 80 9.93 11.70 -3.85
CA ALA A 80 10.45 10.37 -4.16
C ALA A 80 11.97 10.43 -4.39
N ASP A 81 12.71 9.52 -3.75
CA ASP A 81 14.08 9.21 -4.15
C ASP A 81 14.04 8.00 -5.09
N LEU A 82 14.38 8.23 -6.36
CA LEU A 82 14.36 7.22 -7.41
C LEU A 82 15.76 6.72 -7.80
N LYS A 83 16.82 7.06 -7.06
CA LYS A 83 18.20 6.68 -7.42
C LYS A 83 18.40 5.16 -7.54
N GLY A 84 17.60 4.35 -6.83
CA GLY A 84 17.63 2.89 -6.91
C GLY A 84 16.78 2.28 -8.03
N ALA A 85 15.97 3.07 -8.75
CA ALA A 85 15.13 2.59 -9.84
C ALA A 85 15.85 2.76 -11.19
N GLY A 86 16.27 1.64 -11.78
CA GLY A 86 16.95 1.61 -13.09
C GLY A 86 16.00 1.66 -14.29
N CYS A 87 16.56 1.60 -15.48
CA CYS A 87 15.78 1.53 -16.73
C CYS A 87 14.81 0.35 -16.73
N GLY A 88 13.56 0.59 -17.14
CA GLY A 88 12.50 -0.41 -17.18
C GLY A 88 11.80 -0.66 -15.85
N CYS A 89 12.31 -0.13 -14.73
CA CYS A 89 11.59 -0.13 -13.45
C CYS A 89 10.45 0.89 -13.47
N ASN A 90 9.33 0.55 -12.82
CA ASN A 90 8.23 1.46 -12.57
C ASN A 90 7.97 1.55 -11.07
N ALA A 91 8.32 2.68 -10.46
CA ALA A 91 7.96 3.02 -9.09
C ALA A 91 6.78 3.98 -9.12
N ALA A 92 5.64 3.58 -8.54
CA ALA A 92 4.38 4.27 -8.73
C ALA A 92 3.70 4.64 -7.41
N VAL A 93 3.17 5.86 -7.36
CA VAL A 93 2.20 6.34 -6.37
C VAL A 93 0.97 6.78 -7.15
N TYR A 94 -0.17 6.17 -6.87
CA TYR A 94 -1.43 6.42 -7.59
C TYR A 94 -2.63 6.13 -6.68
N LEU A 95 -3.80 6.56 -7.13
CA LEU A 95 -5.05 6.46 -6.39
C LEU A 95 -6.00 5.51 -7.12
N VAL A 96 -6.71 4.70 -6.33
CA VAL A 96 -7.70 3.72 -6.79
C VAL A 96 -8.85 3.63 -5.80
N ASN A 97 -10.02 3.22 -6.26
CA ASN A 97 -11.26 3.17 -5.46
C ASN A 97 -11.38 1.89 -4.60
N MET A 98 -10.30 1.51 -3.92
CA MET A 98 -10.25 0.24 -3.18
C MET A 98 -11.19 0.21 -1.97
N ARG A 99 -11.40 1.33 -1.25
CA ARG A 99 -12.27 1.32 -0.08
C ARG A 99 -13.72 0.99 -0.44
N GLN A 100 -14.16 1.40 -1.63
CA GLN A 100 -15.50 1.16 -2.15
C GLN A 100 -15.63 -0.19 -2.86
N ASN A 101 -14.50 -0.81 -3.23
CA ASN A 101 -14.49 -2.09 -3.90
C ASN A 101 -14.72 -3.23 -2.89
N ARG A 102 -15.82 -3.98 -3.08
CA ARG A 102 -16.12 -5.18 -2.28
C ARG A 102 -15.71 -6.48 -2.98
N GLN A 103 -15.20 -6.40 -4.21
CA GLN A 103 -14.76 -7.57 -4.96
C GLN A 103 -13.33 -7.92 -4.56
N VAL A 104 -13.16 -9.15 -4.07
CA VAL A 104 -11.86 -9.69 -3.72
C VAL A 104 -11.09 -10.03 -5.00
N SER A 105 -9.86 -9.56 -5.12
CA SER A 105 -8.97 -9.81 -6.24
C SER A 105 -8.36 -11.22 -6.16
N THR A 106 -7.67 -11.64 -7.21
CA THR A 106 -6.89 -12.89 -7.20
C THR A 106 -5.71 -12.88 -6.22
N CYS A 107 -5.35 -11.70 -5.69
CA CYS A 107 -4.35 -11.53 -4.63
C CYS A 107 -4.96 -11.55 -3.22
N ASN A 108 -6.25 -11.88 -3.09
CA ASN A 108 -7.04 -11.86 -1.85
C ASN A 108 -7.18 -10.48 -1.20
N ASP A 109 -6.74 -9.41 -1.86
CA ASP A 109 -7.00 -8.03 -1.47
C ASP A 109 -8.21 -7.48 -2.24
N TYR A 110 -8.43 -6.16 -2.21
CA TYR A 110 -9.53 -5.51 -2.95
C TYR A 110 -9.02 -4.57 -4.04
N TYR A 111 -7.81 -4.84 -4.55
CA TYR A 111 -7.20 -4.03 -5.58
C TYR A 111 -8.00 -4.08 -6.88
N CYS A 112 -8.19 -2.91 -7.47
CA CYS A 112 -8.67 -2.74 -8.83
C CYS A 112 -8.07 -1.44 -9.39
N ASP A 113 -7.75 -1.41 -10.68
CA ASP A 113 -7.32 -0.20 -11.37
C ASP A 113 -8.00 -0.06 -12.73
N ALA A 114 -7.62 0.95 -13.51
CA ALA A 114 -8.26 1.23 -14.80
C ALA A 114 -7.92 0.21 -15.90
N ASN A 115 -7.02 -0.75 -15.66
CA ASN A 115 -6.57 -1.73 -16.65
C ASN A 115 -7.31 -3.07 -16.59
N LYS A 116 -8.11 -3.32 -15.54
CA LYS A 116 -9.20 -4.29 -15.40
C LYS A 116 -9.62 -4.43 -13.94
#